data_AF-A0A0F9DRD8-F1
#
_entry.id   AF-A0A0F9DRD8-F1
#
_cell.length_a   1.000
_cell.length_b   1.000
_cell.length_c   1.000
_cell.angle_alpha   90.00
_cell.angle_beta   90.00
_cell.angle_gamma   90.00
#
_symmetry.space_group_name_H-M   'P 1'
#
loop_
_entity.id
_entity.type
_entity.pdbx_description
1 polymer ?
#
loop_
_entity_poly.entity_id
_entity_poly.type
_entity_poly.pdbx_seq_one_letter_code
_entity_poly.pdbx_strand_id
1 'polypeptide(L)'
;MNIGALVATLGVNTAGLLAAEADMRRFEQRASASVARINARLVTTGAVMKKVGRTMSMGLTVPLALIGGAAFKMHKEFEASMSKIVGLVGVAQEQVEKWGKTIIKMGPALGKAPTELADALFFITSAGIRGAEAMDVLEMSAKASAAGLGE
;
A
#
# COMPACT_ATOMS: atom_id res chain seq x y z
N MET A 1 -30.57 -51.99 80.29
CA MET A 1 -29.68 -51.11 79.50
C MET A 1 -30.51 -50.49 78.39
N ASN A 2 -30.73 -49.17 78.44
CA ASN A 2 -31.14 -48.42 77.25
C ASN A 2 -30.62 -46.99 77.42
N ILE A 3 -29.71 -46.61 76.54
CA ILE A 3 -28.89 -45.40 76.64
C ILE A 3 -29.65 -44.32 75.87
N GLY A 4 -30.15 -43.31 76.58
CA GLY A 4 -30.93 -42.23 75.97
C GLY A 4 -30.10 -41.48 74.92
N ALA A 5 -30.59 -41.45 73.68
CA ALA A 5 -29.97 -40.70 72.60
C ALA A 5 -30.28 -39.21 72.75
N LEU A 6 -29.24 -38.39 72.89
CA LEU A 6 -29.33 -36.94 72.95
C LEU A 6 -29.12 -36.39 71.54
N VAL A 7 -30.16 -35.77 70.97
CA VAL A 7 -30.09 -35.10 69.66
C VAL A 7 -29.91 -33.61 69.90
N ALA A 8 -28.79 -33.06 69.44
CA ALA A 8 -28.53 -31.62 69.42
C ALA A 8 -28.66 -31.12 67.98
N THR A 9 -29.60 -30.21 67.73
CA THR A 9 -29.72 -29.52 66.45
C THR A 9 -28.98 -28.19 66.51
N LEU A 10 -27.89 -28.04 65.76
CA LEU A 10 -27.21 -26.75 65.59
C LEU A 10 -28.04 -25.86 64.65
N GLY A 11 -28.50 -24.72 65.14
CA GLY A 11 -29.02 -23.64 64.30
C GLY A 11 -27.86 -22.82 63.71
N VAL A 12 -27.67 -22.86 62.41
CA VAL A 12 -26.68 -22.01 61.71
C VAL A 12 -27.35 -20.69 61.35
N ASN A 13 -26.76 -19.55 61.73
CA ASN A 13 -27.30 -18.23 61.39
C ASN A 13 -27.05 -17.92 59.91
N THR A 14 -28.08 -18.08 59.08
CA THR A 14 -28.04 -17.89 57.62
C THR A 14 -28.26 -16.44 57.18
N ALA A 15 -28.49 -15.50 58.11
CA ALA A 15 -28.77 -14.10 57.76
C ALA A 15 -27.62 -13.44 57.00
N GLY A 16 -26.37 -13.73 57.38
CA GLY A 16 -25.18 -13.24 56.67
C GLY A 16 -25.00 -13.87 55.29
N LEU A 17 -25.43 -15.13 55.11
CA LEU A 17 -25.36 -15.83 53.83
C LEU A 17 -26.41 -15.31 52.84
N LEU A 18 -27.63 -14.99 53.31
CA LEU A 18 -28.68 -14.38 52.50
C LEU A 18 -28.30 -12.96 52.06
N ALA A 19 -27.67 -12.19 52.94
CA ALA A 19 -27.13 -10.87 52.59
C ALA A 19 -26.00 -10.98 51.55
N ALA A 20 -25.09 -11.94 51.72
CA ALA A 20 -24.02 -12.22 50.78
C ALA A 20 -24.56 -12.66 49.40
N GLU A 21 -25.61 -13.48 49.35
CA GLU A 21 -26.23 -13.90 48.08
C GLU A 21 -26.89 -12.72 47.35
N ALA A 22 -27.53 -11.81 48.08
CA ALA A 22 -28.12 -10.60 47.51
C ALA A 22 -27.05 -9.65 46.93
N ASP A 23 -25.92 -9.49 47.62
CA ASP A 23 -24.79 -8.68 47.14
C ASP A 23 -24.09 -9.34 45.94
N MET A 24 -23.97 -10.67 45.93
CA MET A 24 -23.39 -11.42 44.81
C MET A 24 -24.22 -11.24 43.53
N ARG A 25 -25.56 -11.32 43.61
CA ARG A 25 -26.44 -11.09 42.45
C ARG A 25 -26.36 -9.65 41.93
N ARG A 26 -26.25 -8.66 42.82
CA ARG A 26 -26.07 -7.25 42.45
C ARG A 26 -24.71 -7.02 41.78
N PHE A 27 -23.66 -7.67 42.30
CA PHE A 27 -22.35 -7.65 41.69
C PHE A 27 -22.38 -8.28 40.30
N GLU A 28 -22.99 -9.45 40.13
CA GLU A 28 -23.10 -10.14 38.83
C GLU A 28 -23.86 -9.29 37.79
N GLN A 29 -24.95 -8.63 38.20
CA GLN A 29 -25.69 -7.71 37.33
C GLN A 29 -24.86 -6.48 36.94
N ARG A 30 -24.08 -5.91 37.87
CA ARG A 30 -23.21 -4.77 37.59
C ARG A 30 -22.00 -5.18 36.76
N ALA A 31 -21.43 -6.35 37.02
CA ALA A 31 -20.30 -6.90 36.30
C ALA A 31 -20.69 -7.22 34.85
N SER A 32 -21.81 -7.92 34.64
CA SER A 32 -22.34 -8.22 33.30
C SER A 32 -22.69 -6.95 32.51
N ALA A 33 -23.36 -5.97 33.14
CA ALA A 33 -23.66 -4.68 32.51
C ALA A 33 -22.37 -3.89 32.18
N SER A 34 -21.35 -3.96 33.03
CA SER A 34 -20.06 -3.31 32.79
C SER A 34 -19.31 -3.97 31.64
N VAL A 35 -19.26 -5.30 31.59
CA VAL A 35 -18.65 -6.08 30.51
C VAL A 35 -19.36 -5.80 29.18
N ALA A 36 -20.70 -5.77 29.17
CA ALA A 36 -21.46 -5.44 27.95
C ALA A 36 -21.16 -4.02 27.44
N ARG A 37 -21.06 -3.04 28.33
CA ARG A 37 -20.68 -1.66 27.97
C ARG A 37 -19.24 -1.58 27.44
N ILE A 38 -18.32 -2.31 28.04
CA ILE A 38 -16.92 -2.37 27.58
C ILE A 38 -16.86 -2.99 26.19
N ASN A 39 -17.53 -4.13 25.96
CA ASN A 39 -17.60 -4.77 24.65
C ASN A 39 -18.21 -3.85 23.59
N ALA A 40 -19.30 -3.16 23.92
CA ALA A 40 -19.92 -2.20 23.00
C ALA A 40 -18.94 -1.08 22.62
N ARG A 41 -18.22 -0.52 23.60
CA ARG A 41 -17.21 0.52 23.36
C ARG A 41 -16.04 0.01 22.52
N LEU A 42 -15.57 -1.21 22.76
CA LEU A 42 -14.50 -1.82 21.97
C LEU A 42 -14.93 -2.02 20.51
N VAL A 43 -16.14 -2.52 20.27
CA VAL A 43 -16.68 -2.70 18.92
C VAL A 43 -16.83 -1.37 18.20
N THR A 44 -17.37 -0.33 18.85
CA THR A 44 -17.50 0.99 18.23
C THR A 44 -16.13 1.62 17.95
N THR A 45 -15.17 1.47 18.86
CA THR A 45 -13.81 1.99 18.67
C THR A 45 -13.11 1.29 17.51
N GLY A 46 -13.21 -0.04 17.43
CA GLY A 46 -12.70 -0.83 16.31
C GLY A 46 -13.37 -0.46 14.98
N ALA A 47 -14.68 -0.22 14.98
CA ALA A 47 -15.41 0.25 13.80
C ALA A 47 -14.94 1.63 13.33
N VAL A 48 -14.70 2.56 14.25
CA VAL A 48 -14.15 3.89 13.94
C VAL A 48 -12.73 3.79 13.39
N MET A 49 -11.85 3.02 14.05
CA MET A 49 -10.49 2.79 13.56
C MET A 49 -10.49 2.17 12.14
N LYS A 50 -11.34 1.17 11.89
CA LYS A 50 -11.49 0.56 10.56
C LYS A 50 -12.00 1.56 9.52
N LYS A 51 -12.94 2.45 9.90
CA LYS A 51 -13.46 3.49 9.01
C LYS A 51 -12.37 4.51 8.66
N VAL A 52 -11.63 5.01 9.65
CA VAL A 52 -10.50 5.93 9.43
C VAL A 52 -9.45 5.28 8.54
N GLY A 53 -9.02 4.06 8.87
CA GLY A 53 -8.07 3.29 8.06
C GLY A 53 -8.55 3.12 6.62
N ARG A 54 -9.81 2.72 6.41
CA ARG A 54 -10.37 2.59 5.06
C ARG A 54 -10.43 3.93 4.32
N THR A 55 -10.82 5.01 4.98
CA THR A 55 -10.88 6.35 4.39
C THR A 55 -9.49 6.87 4.02
N MET A 56 -8.49 6.70 4.88
CA MET A 56 -7.11 7.07 4.59
C MET A 56 -6.54 6.22 3.45
N SER A 57 -6.76 4.90 3.49
CA SER A 57 -6.30 4.01 2.42
C SER A 57 -6.93 4.36 1.08
N MET A 58 -8.25 4.56 1.03
CA MET A 58 -8.94 4.90 -0.22
C MET A 58 -8.67 6.32 -0.70
N GLY A 59 -8.51 7.28 0.22
CA GLY A 59 -8.36 8.70 -0.11
C GLY A 59 -6.91 9.14 -0.37
N LEU A 60 -5.92 8.45 0.21
CA LEU A 60 -4.52 8.84 0.12
C LEU A 60 -3.65 7.67 -0.37
N THR A 61 -3.64 6.54 0.33
CA THR A 61 -2.69 5.46 0.05
C THR A 61 -2.90 4.84 -1.33
N VAL A 62 -4.15 4.57 -1.72
CA VAL A 62 -4.48 3.96 -3.02
C VAL A 62 -4.10 4.90 -4.17
N PRO A 63 -4.54 6.18 -4.21
CA PRO A 63 -4.09 7.12 -5.25
C PRO A 63 -2.58 7.26 -5.33
N LEU A 64 -1.89 7.40 -4.19
CA LEU A 64 -0.43 7.51 -4.16
C LEU A 64 0.27 6.23 -4.63
N ALA A 65 -0.22 5.06 -4.22
CA ALA A 65 0.31 3.78 -4.67
C ALA A 65 0.04 3.55 -6.16
N LEU A 66 -1.09 4.01 -6.69
CA LEU A 66 -1.39 3.97 -8.12
C LEU A 66 -0.43 4.87 -8.91
N ILE A 67 -0.27 6.12 -8.49
CA ILE A 67 0.67 7.07 -9.13
C ILE A 67 2.11 6.54 -9.03
N GLY A 68 2.54 6.12 -7.84
CA GLY A 68 3.87 5.56 -7.62
C GLY A 68 4.09 4.26 -8.38
N GLY A 69 3.09 3.38 -8.43
CA GLY A 69 3.13 2.14 -9.20
C GLY A 69 3.22 2.39 -10.71
N ALA A 70 2.47 3.36 -11.23
CA ALA A 70 2.56 3.78 -12.62
C ALA A 70 3.94 4.38 -12.95
N ALA A 71 4.43 5.31 -12.14
CA ALA A 71 5.76 5.90 -12.31
C ALA A 71 6.87 4.84 -12.26
N PHE A 72 6.78 3.89 -11.33
CA PHE A 72 7.73 2.79 -11.23
C PHE A 72 7.67 1.86 -12.44
N LYS A 73 6.48 1.52 -12.93
CA LYS A 73 6.30 0.74 -14.16
C LYS A 73 6.93 1.45 -15.36
N MET A 74 6.65 2.74 -15.55
CA MET A 74 7.24 3.55 -16.62
C MET A 74 8.77 3.58 -16.53
N HIS A 75 9.32 3.75 -15.33
CA HIS A 75 10.77 3.71 -15.12
C HIS A 75 11.36 2.33 -15.47
N LYS A 76 10.72 1.23 -15.06
CA LYS A 76 11.17 -0.12 -15.42
C LYS A 76 11.14 -0.37 -16.92
N GLU A 77 10.11 0.11 -17.62
CA GLU A 77 10.01 -0.01 -19.07
C GLU A 77 11.11 0.80 -19.77
N PHE A 78 11.38 2.01 -19.30
CA PHE A 78 12.46 2.85 -19.81
C PHE A 78 13.84 2.17 -19.67
N GLU A 79 14.15 1.67 -18.46
CA GLU A 79 15.39 0.94 -18.20
C GLU A 79 15.50 -0.34 -19.03
N ALA A 80 14.38 -1.03 -19.27
CA ALA A 80 14.36 -2.21 -20.13
C ALA A 80 14.71 -1.85 -21.57
N SER A 81 14.17 -0.76 -22.12
CA SER A 81 14.50 -0.29 -23.47
C SER A 81 15.95 0.18 -23.59
N MET A 82 16.49 0.86 -22.58
CA MET A 82 17.91 1.19 -22.52
C MET A 82 18.79 -0.08 -22.47
N SER A 83 18.39 -1.06 -21.65
CA SER A 83 19.10 -2.35 -21.56
C SER A 83 19.10 -3.11 -22.89
N LYS A 84 18.03 -3.01 -23.69
CA LYS A 84 18.00 -3.58 -25.05
C LYS A 84 19.03 -2.92 -25.96
N ILE A 85 19.22 -1.61 -25.87
CA ILE A 85 20.26 -0.91 -26.66
C ILE A 85 21.65 -1.44 -26.29
N VAL A 86 21.92 -1.62 -25.00
CA VAL A 86 23.20 -2.21 -24.53
C VAL A 86 23.37 -3.63 -25.08
N GLY A 87 22.39 -4.51 -24.84
CA GLY A 87 22.52 -5.93 -25.12
C GLY A 87 22.37 -6.33 -26.58
N LEU A 88 21.55 -5.61 -27.37
CA LEU A 88 21.23 -5.98 -28.75
C LEU A 88 21.96 -5.14 -29.79
N VAL A 89 22.19 -3.85 -29.49
CA VAL A 89 22.93 -2.96 -30.42
C VAL A 89 24.43 -2.94 -30.09
N GLY A 90 24.80 -3.31 -28.86
CA GLY A 90 26.20 -3.38 -28.42
C GLY A 90 26.78 -2.00 -28.07
N VAL A 91 25.95 -1.06 -27.62
CA VAL A 91 26.42 0.24 -27.12
C VAL A 91 26.88 0.11 -25.68
N ALA A 92 28.01 0.73 -25.33
CA ALA A 92 28.52 0.75 -23.96
C ALA A 92 27.49 1.31 -22.98
N GLN A 93 27.36 0.67 -21.81
CA GLN A 93 26.38 1.03 -20.78
C GLN A 93 26.49 2.49 -20.36
N GLU A 94 27.71 3.01 -20.18
CA GLU A 94 27.96 4.39 -19.77
C GLU A 94 27.45 5.39 -20.81
N GLN A 95 27.48 5.03 -22.10
CA GLN A 95 26.95 5.87 -23.17
C GLN A 95 25.43 5.84 -23.19
N VAL A 96 24.83 4.66 -23.02
CA VAL A 96 23.37 4.51 -22.94
C VAL A 96 22.81 5.25 -21.72
N GLU A 97 23.49 5.22 -20.57
CA GLU A 97 23.11 6.00 -19.39
C GLU A 97 23.14 7.51 -19.64
N LYS A 98 24.14 8.00 -20.39
CA LYS A 98 24.20 9.42 -20.79
C LYS A 98 23.02 9.78 -21.69
N TRP A 99 22.72 8.94 -22.69
CA TRP A 99 21.54 9.12 -23.54
C TRP A 99 20.25 9.09 -22.72
N GLY A 100 20.11 8.16 -21.78
CA GLY A 100 18.95 8.07 -20.92
C GLY A 100 18.71 9.34 -20.11
N LYS A 101 19.76 9.93 -19.53
CA LYS A 101 19.67 11.24 -18.83
C LYS A 101 19.23 12.36 -19.76
N THR A 102 19.69 12.38 -21.01
CA THR A 102 19.26 13.36 -22.01
C THR A 102 17.80 13.16 -22.40
N ILE A 103 17.38 11.91 -22.64
CA ILE A 103 15.99 11.56 -22.97
C ILE A 103 15.03 11.99 -21.86
N ILE A 104 15.35 11.71 -20.60
CA ILE A 104 14.52 12.10 -19.45
C ILE A 104 14.32 13.62 -19.39
N LYS A 105 15.36 14.40 -19.72
CA LYS A 105 15.27 15.87 -19.78
C LYS A 105 14.48 16.35 -21.00
N MET A 106 14.59 15.65 -22.12
CA MET A 106 13.97 16.01 -23.39
C MET A 106 12.47 15.68 -23.44
N GLY A 107 12.04 14.58 -22.81
CA GLY A 107 10.65 14.12 -22.82
C GLY A 107 9.63 15.20 -22.45
N PRO A 108 9.76 15.87 -21.29
CA PRO A 108 8.85 16.96 -20.91
C PRO A 108 8.85 18.14 -21.89
N ALA A 109 10.02 18.49 -22.45
CA ALA A 109 10.15 19.61 -23.39
C ALA A 109 9.45 19.33 -24.74
N LEU A 110 9.35 18.06 -25.13
CA LEU A 110 8.72 17.63 -26.38
C LEU A 110 7.31 17.05 -26.18
N GLY A 111 6.82 16.98 -24.94
CA GLY A 111 5.53 16.34 -24.62
C GLY A 111 5.50 14.84 -24.92
N LYS A 112 6.65 14.16 -24.85
CA LYS A 112 6.80 12.72 -25.13
C LYS A 112 7.21 11.96 -23.88
N ALA A 113 6.72 10.73 -23.74
CA ALA A 113 7.14 9.90 -22.62
C ALA A 113 8.61 9.46 -22.82
N PRO A 114 9.46 9.47 -21.79
CA PRO A 114 10.84 8.99 -21.91
C PRO A 114 10.94 7.56 -22.45
N THR A 115 9.97 6.70 -22.13
CA THR A 115 9.85 5.33 -22.64
C THR A 115 9.68 5.29 -24.16
N GLU A 116 8.83 6.15 -24.72
CA GLU A 116 8.63 6.24 -26.18
C GLU A 116 9.90 6.70 -26.89
N LEU A 117 10.60 7.68 -26.32
CA LEU A 117 11.87 8.17 -26.83
C LEU A 117 12.97 7.10 -26.73
N ALA A 118 12.97 6.30 -25.67
CA ALA A 118 13.89 5.18 -25.50
C ALA A 118 13.67 4.08 -26.56
N ASP A 119 12.41 3.74 -26.82
CA ASP A 119 12.04 2.77 -27.85
C ASP A 119 12.41 3.29 -29.26
N ALA A 120 12.11 4.56 -29.56
CA ALA A 120 12.53 5.18 -30.81
C ALA A 120 14.06 5.18 -30.97
N LEU A 121 14.82 5.45 -29.91
CA LEU A 121 16.28 5.37 -29.94
C LEU A 121 16.76 3.94 -30.21
N PHE A 122 16.10 2.94 -29.62
CA PHE A 122 16.39 1.53 -29.93
C PHE A 122 16.19 1.22 -31.41
N PHE A 123 15.12 1.70 -32.04
CA PHE A 123 14.90 1.51 -33.49
C PHE A 123 15.95 2.23 -34.35
N ILE A 124 16.25 3.50 -34.03
CA ILE A 124 17.28 4.29 -34.73
C ILE A 124 18.64 3.60 -34.65
N THR A 125 19.00 3.12 -33.46
CA THR A 125 20.29 2.46 -33.23
C THR A 125 20.35 1.05 -33.80
N SER A 126 19.22 0.34 -33.86
CA SER A 126 19.08 -0.93 -34.57
C SER A 126 19.16 -0.77 -36.10
N ALA A 127 18.76 0.39 -36.63
CA ALA A 127 18.97 0.74 -38.04
C ALA A 127 20.44 1.06 -38.37
N GLY A 128 21.33 1.05 -37.37
CA GLY A 128 22.77 1.23 -37.53
C GLY A 128 23.26 2.66 -37.28
N ILE A 129 22.37 3.62 -36.99
CA ILE A 129 22.73 5.00 -36.64
C ILE A 129 23.26 5.02 -35.21
N ARG A 130 24.45 5.58 -34.97
CA ARG A 130 25.14 5.47 -33.67
C ARG A 130 25.64 6.80 -33.15
N GLY A 131 26.03 6.82 -31.88
CA GLY A 131 26.70 7.98 -31.29
C GLY A 131 25.79 9.21 -31.18
N ALA A 132 26.36 10.38 -31.44
CA ALA A 132 25.62 11.65 -31.38
C ALA A 132 24.50 11.72 -32.42
N GLU A 133 24.75 11.20 -33.62
CA GLU A 133 23.80 11.21 -34.74
C GLU A 133 22.48 10.51 -34.38
N ALA A 134 22.54 9.42 -33.61
CA ALA A 134 21.35 8.72 -33.15
C ALA A 134 20.45 9.60 -32.27
N MET A 135 21.05 10.44 -31.42
CA MET A 135 20.33 11.38 -30.56
C MET A 135 19.77 12.56 -31.35
N ASP A 136 20.49 13.05 -32.36
CA ASP A 136 20.02 14.13 -33.22
C ASP A 136 18.81 13.70 -34.05
N VAL A 137 18.87 12.49 -34.62
CA VAL A 137 17.74 11.89 -35.36
C VAL A 137 16.55 11.66 -34.43
N LEU A 138 16.79 11.19 -33.20
CA LEU A 138 15.75 11.02 -32.20
C LEU A 138 15.07 12.35 -31.87
N GLU A 139 15.84 13.40 -31.58
CA GLU A 139 15.33 14.71 -31.23
C GLU A 139 14.52 15.32 -32.37
N MET A 140 15.02 15.24 -33.60
CA MET A 140 14.31 15.72 -34.79
C MET A 140 13.00 14.95 -35.02
N SER A 141 13.03 13.62 -34.90
CA SER A 141 11.85 12.78 -35.05
C SER A 141 10.81 13.07 -33.97
N ALA A 142 11.27 13.26 -32.72
CA ALA A 142 10.41 13.58 -31.59
C ALA A 142 9.77 14.96 -31.74
N LYS A 143 10.51 15.97 -32.21
CA LYS A 143 9.99 17.31 -32.55
C LYS A 143 8.97 17.25 -33.68
N ALA A 144 9.24 16.51 -34.75
CA ALA A 144 8.31 16.34 -35.86
C ALA A 144 7.01 15.67 -35.41
N SER A 145 7.11 14.62 -34.59
CA SER A 145 5.95 13.96 -34.00
C SER A 145 5.18 14.86 -33.03
N ALA A 146 5.87 15.67 -32.23
CA ALA A 146 5.23 16.67 -31.36
C ALA A 146 4.50 17.77 -32.15
N ALA A 147 4.98 18.08 -33.37
CA ALA A 147 4.33 18.98 -34.30
C ALA A 147 3.18 18.34 -35.11
N GLY A 148 2.84 17.07 -34.86
CA GLY A 148 1.75 16.36 -35.54
C GLY A 148 2.10 15.76 -36.90
N LEU A 149 3.40 15.65 -37.24
CA LEU A 149 3.85 15.12 -38.54
C LEU A 149 4.12 13.61 -38.52
N GLY A 150 3.63 12.87 -37.53
CA GLY A 150 4.04 11.49 -37.25
C GLY A 150 2.91 10.54 -36.83
N GLU A 151 1.67 10.82 -37.24
CA GLU A 151 0.57 9.83 -37.24
C GLU A 151 0.58 8.97 -38.51
#